data_AF-A0A7C4KNF8-F1
#
_entry.id   AF-A0A7C4KNF8-F1
#
_cell.length_a   1.000
_cell.length_b   1.000
_cell.length_c   1.000
_cell.angle_alpha   90.00
_cell.angle_beta   90.00
_cell.angle_gamma   90.00
#
_symmetry.space_group_name_H-M   'P 1'
#
loop_
_entity.id
_entity.type
_entity.pdbx_description
1 polymer ?
#
loop_
_entity_poly.entity_id
_entity_poly.type
_entity_poly.pdbx_seq_one_letter_code
_entity_poly.pdbx_strand_id
1 'polypeptide(L)' 'MKQNFFTPNVKGWGRWLRGIGGLLCAGGGLYLALAMDRDWGWLFVAAGIFMVYEAARGWCLMRACGFKTPF' A
#
# COMPACT_ATOMS: atom_id res chain seq x y z
N MET A 1 6.44 28.64 -1.31
CA MET A 1 5.56 27.67 -2.00
C MET A 1 5.60 26.37 -1.19
N LYS A 2 4.53 26.04 -0.46
CA LYS A 2 4.45 24.78 0.31
C LYS A 2 4.27 23.64 -0.68
N GLN A 3 5.34 22.90 -0.95
CA GLN A 3 5.28 21.67 -1.74
C GLN A 3 4.52 20.65 -0.88
N ASN A 4 3.22 20.49 -1.15
CA ASN A 4 2.38 19.56 -0.42
C ASN A 4 2.81 18.13 -0.78
N PHE A 5 3.67 17.52 0.05
CA PHE A 5 4.07 16.12 -0.10
C PHE A 5 2.86 15.18 -0.25
N PHE A 6 1.73 15.50 0.39
CA PHE A 6 0.47 14.75 0.33
C PHE A 6 -0.45 15.10 -0.85
N THR A 7 0.06 15.72 -1.92
CA THR A 7 -0.78 15.99 -3.10
C THR A 7 -1.05 14.68 -3.83
N PRO A 8 -2.33 14.33 -4.12
CA PRO A 8 -2.66 13.09 -4.82
C PRO A 8 -2.04 13.07 -6.22
N ASN A 9 -1.02 12.22 -6.39
CA ASN A 9 -0.19 12.11 -7.60
C ASN A 9 -0.51 10.85 -8.43
N VAL A 10 -1.43 10.01 -7.95
CA VAL A 10 -1.89 8.81 -8.64
C VAL A 10 -3.38 8.96 -8.97
N LYS A 11 -3.69 9.15 -10.25
CA LYS A 11 -5.04 9.07 -10.82
C LYS A 11 -5.11 7.87 -11.77
N GLY A 12 -6.21 7.12 -11.75
CA GLY A 12 -6.48 6.02 -12.69
C GLY A 12 -6.22 4.61 -12.15
N TRP A 13 -6.01 3.68 -13.09
CA TRP A 13 -5.93 2.23 -12.87
C TRP A 13 -4.82 1.78 -11.89
N GLY A 14 -3.68 2.51 -11.86
CA GLY A 14 -2.56 2.23 -10.94
C GLY A 14 -2.91 2.41 -9.45
N ARG A 15 -3.92 3.24 -9.13
CA ARG A 15 -4.45 3.38 -7.76
C ARG A 15 -5.23 2.15 -7.34
N TRP A 16 -6.05 1.62 -8.24
CA TRP A 16 -6.89 0.45 -8.01
C TRP A 16 -6.05 -0.82 -7.88
N LEU A 17 -5.07 -1.03 -8.76
CA LEU A 17 -4.14 -2.16 -8.66
C LEU A 17 -3.37 -2.17 -7.34
N ARG A 18 -2.95 -1.00 -6.85
CA ARG A 18 -2.27 -0.89 -5.53
C ARG A 18 -3.21 -1.09 -4.35
N GLY A 19 -4.43 -0.57 -4.44
CA GLY A 19 -5.46 -0.81 -3.42
C GLY A 19 -5.82 -2.30 -3.33
N ILE A 20 -6.03 -2.96 -4.47
CA ILE A 20 -6.32 -4.40 -4.55
C ILE A 20 -5.10 -5.21 -4.09
N GLY A 21 -3.91 -4.89 -4.57
CA GLY A 21 -2.67 -5.57 -4.17
C GLY A 21 -2.40 -5.43 -2.66
N GLY A 22 -2.59 -4.24 -2.10
CA GLY A 22 -2.48 -4.01 -0.66
C GLY A 22 -3.53 -4.78 0.14
N LEU A 23 -4.77 -4.86 -0.35
CA LEU A 23 -5.84 -5.62 0.28
C LEU A 23 -5.56 -7.13 0.26
N LEU A 24 -5.06 -7.65 -0.86
CA LEU A 24 -4.61 -9.05 -0.99
C LEU A 24 -3.42 -9.34 -0.06
N CYS A 25 -2.48 -8.39 0.06
CA CYS A 25 -1.33 -8.54 0.94
C CYS A 25 -1.73 -8.50 2.43
N ALA A 26 -2.65 -7.61 2.80
CA ALA A 26 -3.22 -7.54 4.15
C ALA A 26 -4.02 -8.81 4.48
N GLY A 27 -4.87 -9.28 3.56
CA GLY A 27 -5.65 -10.50 3.73
C GLY A 27 -4.77 -11.75 3.80
N GLY A 28 -3.74 -11.85 2.95
CA GLY A 28 -2.74 -12.92 2.99
C GLY A 28 -1.93 -12.89 4.29
N GLY A 29 -1.50 -11.71 4.73
CA GLY A 29 -0.83 -11.52 6.02
C GLY A 29 -1.68 -11.97 7.20
N LEU A 30 -2.97 -11.65 7.18
CA LEU A 30 -3.91 -12.03 8.23
C LEU A 30 -4.13 -13.55 8.25
N TYR A 31 -4.23 -14.16 7.06
CA TYR A 31 -4.28 -15.62 6.94
C TYR A 31 -3.01 -16.28 7.48
N LEU A 32 -1.82 -15.76 7.16
CA LEU A 32 -0.56 -16.27 7.72
C LEU A 32 -0.45 -16.06 9.23
N ALA A 33 -0.96 -14.95 9.76
CA ALA A 33 -0.94 -14.66 11.20
C ALA A 33 -1.89 -15.58 11.99
N LEU A 34 -3.11 -15.81 11.47
CA LEU A 34 -4.16 -16.55 12.18
C LEU A 34 -4.17 -18.05 11.88
N ALA A 35 -3.80 -18.47 10.67
CA ALA A 35 -3.87 -19.87 10.25
C ALA A 35 -2.53 -20.62 10.39
N MET A 36 -1.41 -19.90 10.48
CA MET A 36 -0.07 -20.51 10.60
C MET A 36 0.69 -20.11 11.88
N ASP A 37 0.03 -19.48 12.85
CA ASP A 37 0.63 -19.00 14.12
C ASP A 37 1.99 -18.32 13.91
N ARG A 38 2.10 -17.56 12.82
CA ARG A 38 3.34 -16.92 12.41
C ARG A 38 3.25 -15.46 12.81
N ASP A 39 3.94 -15.07 13.88
CA ASP A 39 3.92 -13.69 14.37
C ASP A 39 4.36 -12.66 13.31
N TRP A 40 5.19 -13.07 12.35
CA TRP A 40 5.60 -12.26 11.19
C TRP A 40 4.43 -11.90 10.26
N GLY A 41 3.30 -12.61 10.35
CA GLY A 41 2.08 -12.29 9.61
C GLY A 41 1.52 -10.92 9.98
N TRP A 42 1.66 -10.47 11.23
CA TRP A 42 1.25 -9.13 11.66
C TRP A 42 2.03 -8.02 10.96
N LEU A 43 3.31 -8.24 10.66
CA LEU A 43 4.14 -7.34 9.87
C LEU A 43 3.62 -7.20 8.43
N PHE A 44 3.18 -8.31 7.83
CA PHE A 44 2.54 -8.31 6.52
C PHE A 44 1.16 -7.64 6.53
N VAL A 45 0.37 -7.82 7.59
CA VAL A 45 -0.90 -7.11 7.78
C VAL A 45 -0.65 -5.60 7.86
N ALA A 46 0.30 -5.17 8.67
CA ALA A 46 0.67 -3.75 8.79
C ALA A 46 1.14 -3.17 7.45
N ALA A 47 1.99 -3.89 6.72
CA ALA A 47 2.46 -3.48 5.39
C ALA A 47 1.32 -3.39 4.36
N GLY A 48 0.39 -4.36 4.37
CA GLY A 48 -0.78 -4.37 3.50
C GLY A 48 -1.75 -3.22 3.78
N ILE A 49 -2.06 -2.97 5.06
CA ILE A 49 -2.88 -1.82 5.49
C ILE A 49 -2.21 -0.51 5.08
N PHE A 50 -0.89 -0.40 5.25
CA PHE A 50 -0.14 0.78 4.82
C PHE A 50 -0.25 1.00 3.31
N MET A 51 -0.10 -0.04 2.49
CA MET A 51 -0.31 0.05 1.04
C MET A 51 -1.73 0.48 0.67
N VAL A 52 -2.76 -0.02 1.36
CA VAL A 52 -4.15 0.39 1.14
C VAL A 52 -4.36 1.85 1.54
N TYR A 53 -3.78 2.30 2.65
CA TYR A 53 -3.84 3.69 3.10
C TYR A 53 -3.19 4.64 2.09
N GLU A 54 -2.02 4.28 1.55
CA GLU A 54 -1.36 5.01 0.47
C GLU A 54 -2.24 5.08 -0.79
N ALA A 55 -2.80 3.95 -1.21
CA ALA A 55 -3.73 3.90 -2.34
C ALA A 55 -4.98 4.77 -2.10
N ALA A 56 -5.56 4.74 -0.89
CA ALA A 56 -6.72 5.53 -0.50
C ALA A 56 -6.42 7.04 -0.51
N ARG A 57 -5.20 7.44 -0.11
CA ARG A 57 -4.74 8.84 -0.17
C ARG A 57 -4.36 9.30 -1.59
N GLY A 58 -4.33 8.38 -2.57
CA GLY A 58 -3.96 8.69 -3.96
C GLY A 58 -2.50 9.13 -4.08
N TRP A 59 -1.69 8.70 -3.12
CA TRP A 59 -0.32 9.10 -2.93
C TRP A 59 0.52 7.83 -2.74
N CYS A 60 1.66 7.73 -3.41
CA CYS A 60 2.52 6.55 -3.31
C CYS A 60 3.92 7.02 -2.92
N LEU A 61 4.41 6.56 -1.77
CA LEU A 61 5.70 6.89 -1.19
C LEU A 61 6.83 6.61 -2.18
N MET A 62 6.76 5.50 -2.94
CA MET A 62 7.76 5.21 -3.98
C MET A 62 7.88 6.33 -5.02
N ARG A 63 6.76 6.88 -5.49
CA ARG A 63 6.77 8.00 -6.43
C ARG A 63 7.24 9.30 -5.77
N ALA A 64 6.88 9.50 -4.50
CA ALA A 64 7.39 10.63 -3.71
C ALA A 64 8.91 10.56 -3.49
N CYS A 65 9.47 9.36 -3.36
CA CYS A 65 10.90 9.08 -3.32
C CYS A 65 11.57 9.09 -4.71
N GLY A 66 10.83 9.39 -5.79
CA GLY A 66 11.40 9.51 -7.14
C GLY A 66 11.52 8.20 -7.91
N PHE A 67 11.01 7.07 -7.39
CA PHE A 67 10.93 5.83 -8.17
C PHE A 67 9.88 5.98 -9.28
N LYS A 68 10.35 5.91 -10.54
CA LYS A 68 9.49 5.79 -11.72
C LYS A 68 8.88 4.39 -11.73
N THR A 69 7.74 4.22 -11.07
CA THR A 69 6.94 3.02 -11.24
C THR A 69 6.13 3.14 -12.54
N PRO A 70 6.14 2.12 -13.42
CA PRO A 70 5.40 2.15 -14.69
C PRO A 70 3.88 2.09 -14.51
N PHE A 71 3.41 1.99 -13.26
CA PHE A 71 2.00 1.97 -12.85
C PHE A 71 1.73 3.11 -11.86
#